data_AF-A0A545VHV7-F1
#
_entry.id   AF-A0A545VHV7-F1
#
_cell.length_a   1.000
_cell.length_b   1.000
_cell.length_c   1.000
_cell.angle_alpha   90.00
_cell.angle_beta   90.00
_cell.angle_gamma   90.00
#
_symmetry.space_group_name_H-M   'P 1'
#
loop_
_entity.id
_entity.type
_entity.pdbx_description
1 polymer ?
#
loop_
_entity_poly.entity_id
_entity_poly.type
_entity_poly.pdbx_seq_one_letter_code
_entity_poly.pdbx_strand_id
1 'polypeptide(L)'
;MAMQGDDVAWEESERINGDWLRLLFRESTLHAIGDFIVQHRQGVPTELCDPKAGGFNALLRMKFLDGGSAVIRFTKPGFDHVPGGDDQVRGRDDA
;
A
#
# COMPACT_ATOMS: atom_id res chain seq x y z
N MET A 1 -29.61 -0.08 13.43
CA MET A 1 -29.98 0.94 12.44
C MET A 1 -28.72 1.17 11.63
N ALA A 2 -28.62 0.61 10.43
CA ALA A 2 -27.49 0.87 9.55
C ALA A 2 -27.72 2.22 8.87
N MET A 3 -26.73 3.10 8.88
CA MET A 3 -26.79 4.36 8.12
C MET A 3 -26.42 4.01 6.67
N GLN A 4 -27.35 4.19 5.73
CA GLN A 4 -27.14 3.85 4.31
C GLN A 4 -25.87 4.45 3.69
N GLY A 5 -25.37 5.58 4.20
CA GLY A 5 -24.10 6.17 3.75
C GLY A 5 -22.86 5.40 4.20
N ASP A 6 -22.91 4.76 5.38
CA ASP A 6 -21.79 3.96 5.91
C ASP A 6 -21.62 2.67 5.11
N ASP A 7 -22.72 2.04 4.67
CA ASP A 7 -22.67 0.83 3.85
C ASP A 7 -21.97 1.10 2.50
N VAL A 8 -22.29 2.24 1.86
CA VAL A 8 -21.65 2.65 0.59
C VAL A 8 -20.17 2.97 0.78
N ALA A 9 -19.81 3.70 1.85
CA ALA A 9 -18.41 4.00 2.17
C ALA A 9 -17.62 2.72 2.50
N TRP A 10 -18.25 1.76 3.17
CA TRP A 10 -17.66 0.47 3.48
C TRP A 10 -17.39 -0.37 2.22
N GLU A 11 -18.39 -0.50 1.34
CA GLU A 11 -18.26 -1.23 0.07
C GLU A 11 -17.16 -0.63 -0.81
N GLU A 12 -17.08 0.70 -0.89
CA GLU A 12 -16.04 1.39 -1.67
C GLU A 12 -14.65 1.21 -1.06
N SER A 13 -14.53 1.27 0.28
CA SER A 13 -13.27 0.96 0.97
C SER A 13 -12.79 -0.46 0.68
N GLU A 14 -13.69 -1.45 0.72
CA GLU A 14 -13.36 -2.84 0.38
C GLU A 14 -12.95 -3.00 -1.08
N ARG A 15 -13.62 -2.29 -2.01
CA ARG A 15 -13.27 -2.28 -3.43
C ARG A 15 -11.86 -1.72 -3.64
N ILE A 16 -11.56 -0.55 -3.07
CA ILE A 16 -10.25 0.11 -3.15
C ILE A 16 -9.17 -0.78 -2.53
N ASN A 17 -9.41 -1.35 -1.34
CA ASN A 17 -8.47 -2.24 -0.68
C ASN A 17 -8.20 -3.49 -1.53
N GLY A 18 -9.23 -4.07 -2.15
CA GLY A 18 -9.09 -5.19 -3.08
C GLY A 18 -8.25 -4.86 -4.31
N ASP A 19 -8.48 -3.71 -4.96
CA ASP A 19 -7.70 -3.24 -6.11
C ASP A 19 -6.25 -2.96 -5.73
N TRP A 20 -6.03 -2.32 -4.58
CA TRP A 20 -4.70 -2.03 -4.06
C TRP A 20 -3.91 -3.30 -3.76
N LEU A 21 -4.52 -4.30 -3.11
CA LEU A 21 -3.89 -5.61 -2.91
C LEU A 21 -3.55 -6.27 -4.25
N ARG A 22 -4.48 -6.28 -5.22
CA ARG A 22 -4.19 -6.83 -6.56
C ARG A 22 -3.00 -6.16 -7.23
N LEU A 23 -2.83 -4.85 -7.09
CA LEU A 23 -1.69 -4.11 -7.62
C LEU A 23 -0.39 -4.43 -6.89
N LEU A 24 -0.43 -4.49 -5.56
CA LEU A 24 0.73 -4.76 -4.71
C LEU A 24 1.33 -6.15 -4.98
N PHE A 25 0.48 -7.15 -5.21
CA PHE A 25 0.89 -8.53 -5.44
C PHE A 25 1.23 -8.84 -6.91
N ARG A 26 1.22 -7.84 -7.82
CA ARG A 26 1.74 -8.05 -9.19
C ARG A 26 3.24 -8.27 -9.13
N GLU A 27 3.73 -9.25 -9.88
CA GLU A 27 5.15 -9.59 -9.97
C GLU A 27 6.02 -8.37 -10.30
N SER A 28 5.61 -7.53 -11.26
CA SER A 28 6.33 -6.29 -11.61
C SER A 28 6.44 -5.31 -10.45
N THR A 29 5.39 -5.20 -9.63
CA THR A 29 5.38 -4.34 -8.44
C THR A 29 6.31 -4.90 -7.37
N LEU A 30 6.28 -6.22 -7.16
CA LEU A 30 7.15 -6.90 -6.20
C LEU A 30 8.64 -6.76 -6.59
N HIS A 31 8.97 -6.90 -7.88
CA HIS A 31 10.31 -6.64 -8.39
C HIS A 31 10.74 -5.20 -8.16
N ALA A 32 9.89 -4.22 -8.50
CA ALA A 32 10.21 -2.81 -8.26
C ALA A 32 10.43 -2.48 -6.77
N ILE A 33 9.61 -3.06 -5.87
CA ILE A 33 9.81 -2.94 -4.42
C ILE A 33 11.13 -3.60 -4.00
N GLY A 34 11.45 -4.76 -4.57
CA GLY A 34 12.68 -5.46 -4.31
C GLY A 34 13.91 -4.62 -4.66
N ASP A 35 13.94 -4.09 -5.88
CA ASP A 35 15.00 -3.21 -6.38
C ASP A 35 15.15 -1.95 -5.50
N PHE A 36 14.02 -1.35 -5.10
CA PHE A 36 14.00 -0.21 -4.20
C PHE A 36 14.63 -0.52 -2.83
N ILE A 37 14.32 -1.69 -2.24
CA ILE A 37 14.92 -2.12 -0.97
C ILE A 37 16.43 -2.32 -1.14
N VAL A 38 16.87 -2.95 -2.25
CA VAL A 38 18.29 -3.20 -2.53
C VAL A 38 19.05 -1.89 -2.70
N GLN A 39 18.46 -0.91 -3.40
CA GLN A 39 19.04 0.41 -3.60
C GLN A 39 19.33 1.11 -2.26
N HIS A 40 18.45 0.97 -1.27
CA HIS A 40 18.58 1.66 0.01
C HIS A 40 19.38 0.89 1.05
N ARG A 41 19.16 -0.43 1.18
CA ARG A 41 19.87 -1.23 2.17
C ARG A 41 21.29 -1.59 1.73
N GLN A 42 21.50 -1.80 0.42
CA GLN A 42 22.74 -2.32 -0.16
C GLN A 42 23.03 -3.78 0.27
N GLY A 43 23.83 -4.51 -0.51
CA GLY A 43 24.14 -5.93 -0.29
C GLY A 43 23.46 -6.87 -1.28
N VAL A 44 23.68 -8.18 -1.12
CA VAL A 44 23.17 -9.21 -2.04
C VAL A 44 21.82 -9.74 -1.55
N PRO A 45 20.70 -9.41 -2.20
CA PRO A 45 19.39 -9.96 -1.85
C PRO A 45 19.35 -11.45 -2.16
N THR A 46 18.66 -12.22 -1.32
CA THR A 46 18.47 -13.67 -1.52
C THR A 46 17.01 -14.03 -1.76
N GLU A 47 16.09 -13.32 -1.11
CA GLU A 47 14.66 -13.64 -1.16
C GLU A 47 13.82 -12.43 -0.77
N LEU A 48 12.83 -12.09 -1.59
CA LEU A 48 11.68 -11.28 -1.17
C LEU A 48 10.58 -12.23 -0.71
N CYS A 49 10.33 -12.29 0.60
CA CYS A 49 9.29 -13.16 1.16
C CYS A 49 7.88 -12.71 0.73
N ASP A 50 6.94 -13.65 0.73
CA ASP A 50 5.53 -13.39 0.44
C ASP A 50 4.99 -12.17 1.22
N PRO A 51 4.30 -11.23 0.54
CA PRO A 51 3.71 -10.08 1.20
C PRO A 51 2.66 -10.52 2.22
N LYS A 52 2.72 -9.92 3.40
CA LYS A 52 1.73 -10.14 4.47
C LYS A 52 0.84 -8.91 4.59
N ALA A 53 -0.40 -9.00 4.14
CA ALA A 53 -1.40 -7.98 4.35
C ALA A 53 -2.12 -8.19 5.70
N GLY A 54 -2.00 -7.23 6.60
CA GLY A 54 -2.76 -7.15 7.85
C GLY A 54 -3.97 -6.22 7.73
N GLY A 55 -4.58 -5.87 8.87
CA GLY A 55 -5.73 -4.96 8.92
C GLY A 55 -5.47 -3.58 8.32
N PHE A 56 -4.28 -3.02 8.55
CA PHE A 56 -3.95 -1.61 8.23
C PHE A 56 -2.76 -1.41 7.30
N ASN A 57 -1.96 -2.45 7.07
CA ASN A 57 -0.74 -2.36 6.27
C ASN A 57 -0.45 -3.68 5.56
N ALA A 58 0.34 -3.58 4.49
CA ALA A 58 1.03 -4.71 3.91
C ALA A 58 2.53 -4.62 4.21
N LEU A 59 3.12 -5.76 4.53
CA LEU A 59 4.52 -5.89 4.92
C LEU A 59 5.22 -6.82 3.95
N LEU A 60 6.36 -6.37 3.43
CA LEU A 60 7.28 -7.19 2.63
C LEU A 60 8.63 -7.25 3.33
N ARG A 61 9.24 -8.43 3.33
CA ARG A 61 10.55 -8.67 3.96
C ARG A 61 11.53 -9.20 2.93
N MET A 62 12.64 -8.49 2.75
CA MET A 62 13.79 -8.92 1.97
C MET A 62 14.83 -9.56 2.88
N LYS A 63 15.35 -10.73 2.51
CA LYS A 63 16.51 -11.37 3.13
C LYS A 63 17.76 -11.13 2.28
N PHE A 64 18.92 -11.15 2.93
CA PHE A 64 20.21 -10.90 2.31
C PHE A 64 21.20 -12.00 2.68
N LEU A 65 22.24 -12.17 1.86
CA LEU A 65 23.26 -13.20 2.03
C LEU A 65 24.07 -13.04 3.32
N ASP A 66 24.18 -11.82 3.83
CA ASP A 66 24.82 -11.47 5.11
C ASP A 66 24.06 -12.01 6.35
N GLY A 67 22.89 -12.62 6.15
CA GLY A 67 22.00 -13.12 7.20
C GLY A 67 21.03 -12.07 7.74
N GLY A 68 21.12 -10.80 7.34
CA GLY A 68 20.22 -9.74 7.78
C GLY A 68 18.93 -9.65 6.95
N SER A 69 17.94 -8.89 7.42
CA SER A 69 16.68 -8.64 6.68
C SER A 69 16.20 -7.18 6.73
N ALA A 70 15.55 -6.73 5.66
CA ALA A 70 14.94 -5.40 5.55
C ALA A 70 13.43 -5.56 5.38
N VAL A 71 12.68 -4.62 5.96
CA VAL A 71 11.23 -4.62 5.90
C VAL A 71 10.76 -3.28 5.35
N ILE A 72 9.85 -3.35 4.38
CA ILE A 72 9.07 -2.21 3.93
C ILE A 72 7.60 -2.42 4.28
N ARG A 73 6.91 -1.35 4.65
CA ARG A 73 5.50 -1.36 5.01
C ARG A 73 4.76 -0.32 4.19
N PHE A 74 3.67 -0.73 3.56
CA PHE A 74 2.75 0.17 2.89
C PHE A 74 1.46 0.24 3.72
N THR A 75 1.06 1.46 4.07
CA THR A 75 -0.25 1.70 4.69
C THR A 75 -1.33 1.43 3.66
N LYS A 76 -2.42 0.77 4.07
CA LYS A 76 -3.57 0.64 3.20
C LYS A 76 -4.09 2.02 2.82
N PRO A 77 -4.58 2.20 1.59
CA PRO A 77 -5.31 3.40 1.22
C PRO A 77 -6.57 3.47 2.10
N GLY A 78 -6.66 4.51 2.92
CA GLY A 78 -7.91 4.85 3.58
C GLY A 78 -8.84 5.53 2.57
N PHE A 79 -10.14 5.25 2.67
CA PHE A 79 -11.16 6.04 2.00
C PHE A 79 -11.66 7.09 2.99
N ASP A 80 -11.07 8.29 2.97
CA ASP A 80 -11.60 9.44 3.71
C ASP A 80 -12.74 10.06 2.89
N HIS A 81 -13.89 9.38 2.80
CA HIS A 81 -15.12 10.06 2.38
C HIS A 81 -15.81 10.63 3.60
N VAL A 82 -15.58 11.91 3.84
CA VAL A 82 -16.40 12.71 4.74
C VAL A 82 -17.63 13.16 3.96
N PRO A 83 -18.84 12.67 4.26
CA PRO A 83 -20.04 13.17 3.59
C PRO A 83 -20.23 14.64 3.97
N GLY A 84 -20.13 15.56 2.99
CA GLY A 84 -20.28 17.01 3.18
C GLY A 84 -18.97 17.83 3.14
N GLY A 85 -17.84 17.23 2.80
CA GLY A 85 -16.62 17.97 2.48
C GLY A 85 -16.60 18.36 1.01
N ASP A 86 -17.18 19.52 0.68
CA ASP A 86 -17.05 20.10 -0.65
C ASP A 86 -15.57 20.16 -1.07
N ASP A 87 -15.33 19.72 -2.30
CA ASP A 87 -14.09 19.90 -3.04
C ASP A 87 -13.48 21.29 -2.79
N GLN A 88 -12.36 21.34 -2.09
CA GLN A 88 -11.44 22.46 -2.23
C GLN A 88 -9.99 22.02 -2.14
N VAL A 89 -9.57 21.13 -3.04
CA VAL A 89 -8.21 21.23 -3.60
C VAL A 89 -8.33 22.08 -4.87
N ARG A 90 -8.49 23.39 -4.68
CA ARG A 90 -8.30 24.36 -5.75
C ARG A 90 -6.81 24.38 -6.07
N GLY A 91 -6.47 24.07 -7.31
CA GLY A 91 -5.11 24.00 -7.80
C GLY A 91 -4.30 25.24 -7.43
N ARG A 92 -3.07 25.02 -6.98
CA ARG A 92 -1.99 25.97 -7.23
C ARG A 92 -1.54 25.71 -8.66
N ASP A 93 -2.12 26.45 -9.59
CA ASP A 93 -1.47 26.72 -10.87
C ASP A 93 -0.64 27.99 -10.71
N ASP A 94 0.59 27.91 -11.22
CA ASP A 94 1.62 28.94 -11.23
C ASP A 94 1.18 30.25 -11.93
N ALA A 95 1.44 31.39 -11.28
CA ALA A 95 1.82 32.68 -11.88
C ALA A 95 2.26 33.68 -10.78
#